data_AF-A0A533YM09-F1
#
_entry.id   AF-A0A533YM09-F1
#
_cell.length_a   1.000
_cell.length_b   1.000
_cell.length_c   1.000
_cell.angle_alpha   90.00
_cell.angle_beta   90.00
_cell.angle_gamma   90.00
#
_symmetry.space_group_name_H-M   'P 1'
#
loop_
_entity.id
_entity.type
_entity.pdbx_description
1 polymer ?
#
loop_
_entity_poly.entity_id
_entity_poly.type
_entity_poly.pdbx_seq_one_letter_code
_entity_poly.pdbx_strand_id
1 'polypeptide(L)'
;MALTLFRLAYEKRYDEAILVTGDSDQLPSLKEVHKCFPGLRLGVVLPMGREALELKVESDFYLRIKERVIAKCLFDRQLRMADGTFLDCPTAWR
;
A
#
# COMPACT_ATOMS: atom_id res chain seq x y z
N MET A 1 -4.49 7.69 -8.12
CA MET A 1 -5.20 6.89 -7.11
C MET A 1 -6.34 7.67 -6.46
N ALA A 2 -6.11 8.92 -6.04
CA ALA A 2 -7.11 9.87 -5.55
C ALA A 2 -8.50 9.81 -6.23
N LEU A 3 -8.55 10.02 -7.55
CA LEU A 3 -9.81 10.05 -8.30
C LEU A 3 -10.54 8.69 -8.28
N THR A 4 -9.80 7.59 -8.36
CA THR A 4 -10.38 6.23 -8.34
C THR A 4 -10.98 5.93 -6.98
N LEU A 5 -10.28 6.25 -5.88
CA LEU A 5 -10.78 6.07 -4.52
C LEU A 5 -12.12 6.81 -4.35
N PHE A 6 -12.13 8.11 -4.68
CA PHE A 6 -13.33 8.94 -4.56
C PHE A 6 -14.47 8.48 -5.47
N ARG A 7 -14.19 8.13 -6.73
CA ARG A 7 -15.19 7.63 -7.66
C ARG A 7 -15.85 6.34 -7.15
N LEU A 8 -15.05 5.40 -6.66
CA LEU A 8 -15.56 4.15 -6.12
C LEU A 8 -16.37 4.35 -4.82
N ALA A 9 -16.00 5.35 -4.01
CA ALA A 9 -16.77 5.77 -2.84
C ALA A 9 -18.16 6.28 -3.24
N TYR A 10 -18.18 7.17 -4.25
CA TYR A 10 -19.40 7.76 -4.79
C TYR A 10 -20.33 6.70 -5.41
N GLU A 11 -19.76 5.76 -6.17
CA GLU A 11 -20.49 4.63 -6.74
C GLU A 11 -20.87 3.55 -5.70
N LYS A 12 -20.51 3.73 -4.41
CA LYS A 12 -20.74 2.77 -3.32
C LYS A 12 -20.22 1.36 -3.65
N ARG A 13 -19.01 1.29 -4.22
CA ARG A 13 -18.38 0.04 -4.67
C ARG A 13 -17.57 -0.67 -3.59
N TYR A 14 -17.43 -0.04 -2.42
CA TYR A 14 -16.73 -0.60 -1.27
C TYR A 14 -17.27 0.02 0.02
N ASP A 15 -17.09 -0.70 1.13
CA ASP A 15 -17.37 -0.22 2.49
C ASP A 15 -16.05 0.05 3.26
N GLU A 16 -14.96 -0.59 2.81
CA GLU A 16 -13.61 -0.40 3.34
C GLU A 16 -12.59 -0.28 2.20
N ALA A 17 -11.66 0.67 2.30
CA ALA A 17 -10.54 0.82 1.38
C ALA A 17 -9.20 0.74 2.13
N ILE A 18 -8.27 -0.07 1.61
CA ILE A 18 -6.93 -0.24 2.17
C ILE A 18 -5.91 0.30 1.17
N LEU A 19 -5.21 1.38 1.53
CA LEU A 19 -4.18 1.98 0.70
C LEU A 19 -2.80 1.49 1.15
N VAL A 20 -2.11 0.74 0.29
CA VAL A 20 -0.71 0.36 0.53
C VAL A 20 0.19 1.48 0.02
N THR A 21 0.57 2.40 0.91
CA THR A 21 1.35 3.57 0.54
C THR A 21 2.11 4.15 1.73
N GLY A 22 3.25 4.79 1.46
CA GLY A 22 3.96 5.67 2.39
C GLY A 22 4.11 7.09 1.85
N ASP A 23 3.26 7.46 0.88
CA ASP A 23 3.28 8.73 0.15
C ASP A 23 2.30 9.73 0.78
N SER A 24 2.84 10.82 1.34
CA SER A 24 2.07 11.89 1.98
C SER A 24 1.14 12.63 1.04
N ASP A 25 1.39 12.59 -0.28
CA ASP A 25 0.55 13.27 -1.28
C ASP A 25 -0.86 12.66 -1.36
N GLN A 26 -1.09 11.50 -0.77
CA GLN A 26 -2.41 10.89 -0.66
C GLN A 26 -3.28 11.46 0.48
N LEU A 27 -2.70 12.24 1.40
CA LEU A 27 -3.41 12.77 2.56
C LEU A 27 -4.66 13.62 2.19
N PRO A 28 -4.61 14.53 1.19
CA PRO A 28 -5.81 15.29 0.80
C PRO A 28 -6.93 14.39 0.27
N SER A 29 -6.58 13.27 -0.36
CA SER A 29 -7.56 12.32 -0.90
C SER A 29 -8.27 11.55 0.21
N LEU A 30 -7.51 11.12 1.23
CA LEU A 30 -8.07 10.48 2.43
C LEU A 30 -9.02 11.44 3.16
N LYS A 31 -8.60 12.68 3.37
CA LYS A 31 -9.41 13.74 4.00
C LYS A 31 -10.74 13.96 3.31
N GLU A 32 -10.72 14.15 1.99
CA GLU A 32 -11.96 14.41 1.26
C GLU A 32 -12.88 13.19 1.19
N VAL A 33 -12.34 11.98 1.08
CA VAL A 33 -13.18 10.77 1.12
C VAL A 33 -13.81 10.59 2.51
N HIS A 34 -13.04 10.76 3.58
CA HIS A 34 -13.55 10.64 4.95
C HIS A 34 -14.63 11.69 5.23
N LYS A 35 -14.41 12.94 4.76
CA LYS A 35 -15.38 14.04 4.90
C LYS A 35 -16.66 13.81 4.09
N CYS A 36 -16.56 13.38 2.84
CA CYS A 36 -17.72 13.17 1.96
C CYS A 36 -18.48 11.87 2.27
N PHE A 37 -17.79 10.87 2.81
CA PHE A 37 -18.32 9.53 3.01
C PHE A 37 -17.95 8.99 4.41
N PRO A 38 -18.46 9.59 5.50
CA PRO A 38 -18.03 9.29 6.88
C PRO A 38 -18.36 7.87 7.36
N GLY A 39 -19.16 7.11 6.60
CA GLY A 39 -19.44 5.70 6.89
C GLY A 39 -18.42 4.72 6.30
N LEU A 40 -17.50 5.18 5.43
CA LEU A 40 -16.47 4.34 4.82
C LEU A 40 -15.27 4.20 5.74
N ARG A 41 -14.77 2.98 5.89
CA ARG A 41 -13.53 2.71 6.64
C ARG A 41 -12.32 2.82 5.71
N LEU A 42 -11.34 3.62 6.10
CA LEU A 42 -10.11 3.87 5.37
C LEU A 42 -8.92 3.39 6.17
N GLY A 43 -8.20 2.41 5.62
CA GLY A 43 -6.98 1.86 6.20
C GLY A 43 -5.74 2.23 5.38
N VAL A 44 -4.61 2.44 6.05
CA VAL A 44 -3.31 2.63 5.39
C VAL A 44 -2.32 1.53 5.78
N VAL A 45 -1.67 0.92 4.78
CA VAL A 45 -0.58 -0.04 4.99
C VAL A 45 0.74 0.63 4.63
N LEU A 46 1.56 0.88 5.64
CA LEU A 46 2.84 1.55 5.50
C LEU A 46 3.94 0.56 5.10
N PRO A 47 4.69 0.82 4.02
CA PRO A 47 5.89 0.08 3.69
C PRO A 47 6.94 0.17 4.79
N MET A 48 7.85 -0.80 4.85
CA MET A 48 9.01 -0.74 5.74
C MET A 48 9.84 0.53 5.49
N GLY A 49 10.42 1.08 6.55
CA GLY A 49 11.39 2.19 6.45
C GLY A 49 10.76 3.54 6.10
N ARG A 50 9.44 3.60 5.92
CA ARG A 50 8.68 4.84 5.73
C ARG A 50 7.93 5.18 7.01
N GLU A 51 8.05 6.42 7.46
CA GLU A 51 7.19 7.01 8.48
C GLU A 51 6.26 8.01 7.80
N ALA A 52 4.95 7.78 7.90
CA ALA A 52 3.94 8.70 7.40
C ALA A 52 2.92 8.92 8.53
N LEU A 53 3.29 9.76 9.49
CA LEU A 53 2.51 9.99 10.71
C LEU A 53 1.12 10.55 10.37
N GLU A 54 1.05 11.49 9.45
CA GLU A 54 -0.20 12.15 9.04
C GLU A 54 -1.20 11.15 8.43
N LEU A 55 -0.71 10.21 7.62
CA LEU A 55 -1.56 9.15 7.06
C LEU A 55 -2.13 8.22 8.15
N LYS A 56 -1.36 7.96 9.22
CA LYS A 56 -1.85 7.16 10.37
C LYS A 56 -2.95 7.88 11.13
N VAL A 57 -2.84 9.20 11.26
CA VAL A 57 -3.81 10.03 12.00
C VAL A 57 -5.11 10.16 11.22
N GLU A 58 -5.05 10.28 9.90
CA GLU A 58 -6.23 10.48 9.04
C GLU A 58 -6.95 9.17 8.67
N SER A 59 -6.33 8.01 8.91
CA SER A 59 -6.94 6.71 8.63
C SER A 59 -7.60 6.12 9.86
N ASP A 60 -8.68 5.36 9.67
CA ASP A 60 -9.37 4.64 10.74
C ASP A 60 -8.48 3.56 11.36
N PHE A 61 -7.56 3.00 10.57
CA PHE A 61 -6.56 2.06 11.03
C PHE A 61 -5.31 2.08 10.14
N TYR A 62 -4.19 1.61 10.70
CA TYR A 62 -2.99 1.41 9.92
C TYR A 62 -2.33 0.07 10.22
N LEU A 63 -1.67 -0.49 9.20
CA LEU A 63 -0.81 -1.66 9.31
C LEU A 63 0.58 -1.31 8.83
N ARG A 64 1.58 -2.05 9.30
CA ARG A 64 2.97 -1.92 8.83
C ARG A 64 3.42 -3.22 8.19
N ILE A 65 3.95 -3.12 6.97
CA ILE A 65 4.60 -4.26 6.33
C ILE A 65 5.89 -4.56 7.10
N LYS A 66 5.96 -5.76 7.69
CA LYS A 66 7.11 -6.23 8.46
C LYS A 66 8.13 -6.91 7.53
N GLU A 67 9.41 -6.85 7.90
CA GLU A 67 10.52 -7.50 7.18
C GLU A 67 10.27 -8.96 6.89
N ARG A 68 9.84 -9.69 7.92
CA ARG A 68 9.52 -11.12 7.83
C ARG A 68 8.44 -11.45 6.79
N VAL A 69 7.57 -10.50 6.44
CA VAL A 69 6.53 -10.69 5.42
C VAL A 69 7.15 -10.51 4.06
N ILE A 70 7.93 -9.44 3.87
CA ILE A 70 8.65 -9.18 2.61
C ILE A 70 9.56 -10.37 2.29
N ALA A 71 10.38 -10.81 3.25
CA ALA A 71 11.31 -11.92 3.07
C ALA A 71 10.63 -13.22 2.61
N LYS A 72 9.36 -13.44 2.96
CA LYS A 72 8.57 -14.62 2.54
C LYS A 72 7.93 -14.45 1.15
N CYS A 73 7.84 -13.23 0.65
CA CYS A 73 7.23 -12.91 -0.64
C CYS A 73 8.27 -12.63 -1.73
N LEU A 74 9.57 -12.71 -1.42
CA LEU A 74 10.64 -12.59 -2.40
C LEU A 74 10.78 -13.90 -3.18
N PHE A 75 11.11 -13.76 -4.46
CA PHE A 75 11.56 -14.87 -5.28
C PHE A 75 12.89 -15.44 -4.78
N ASP A 76 13.19 -16.66 -5.20
CA ASP A 76 14.50 -17.26 -4.99
C ASP A 76 15.61 -16.36 -5.57
N ARG A 77 16.79 -16.44 -4.96
CA ARG A 77 17.94 -15.61 -5.37
C ARG A 77 18.40 -15.88 -6.80
N GLN A 78 18.07 -17.03 -7.33
CA GLN A 78 18.33 -17.40 -8.71
C GLN A 78 17.05 -17.97 -9.30
N LEU A 79 16.56 -17.35 -10.37
CA LEU A 79 15.36 -17.79 -11.08
C LEU A 79 15.77 -18.43 -12.40
N ARG A 80 15.26 -19.63 -12.67
CA ARG A 80 15.40 -20.27 -13.98
C ARG A 80 14.30 -19.77 -14.91
N MET A 81 14.70 -19.16 -16.01
CA MET A 81 13.81 -18.64 -17.05
C MET A 81 13.33 -19.77 -17.97
N ALA A 82 12.26 -19.52 -18.71
CA ALA A 82 11.68 -20.52 -19.62
C ALA A 82 12.62 -20.93 -20.77
N ASP A 83 13.53 -20.04 -21.17
CA ASP A 83 14.56 -20.28 -22.20
C ASP A 83 15.80 -21.03 -21.67
N GLY A 84 15.81 -21.39 -20.38
CA GLY A 84 16.91 -22.09 -19.72
C GLY A 84 18.00 -21.19 -19.16
N THR A 85 17.90 -19.87 -19.32
CA THR A 85 18.82 -18.90 -18.70
C THR A 85 18.51 -18.72 -17.20
N PHE A 86 19.46 -18.15 -16.46
CA PHE A 86 19.32 -17.86 -15.03
C PHE A 86 19.35 -16.35 -14.79
N LEU A 87 18.44 -15.87 -13.93
CA LEU A 87 18.43 -14.50 -13.42
C LEU A 87 18.86 -14.52 -11.95
N ASP A 88 20.02 -13.93 -11.67
CA ASP A 88 20.55 -13.80 -10.31
C ASP A 88 20.13 -12.46 -9.67
N CYS A 89 19.78 -12.53 -8.39
CA CYS A 89 19.49 -11.35 -7.58
C CYS A 89 20.77 -10.50 -7.41
N PRO A 90 20.72 -9.17 -7.67
CA PRO A 90 21.86 -8.28 -7.49
C PRO A 90 22.46 -8.36 -6.08
N THR A 91 23.79 -8.43 -5.99
CA THR A 91 24.50 -8.50 -4.70
C THR A 91 24.30 -7.28 -3.81
N ALA A 92 23.99 -6.13 -4.41
CA ALA A 92 23.69 -4.88 -3.70
C ALA A 92 22.32 -4.89 -2.99
N TRP A 93 21.44 -5.86 -3.28
CA TRP A 93 20.13 -6.00 -2.64
C TRP A 93 20.17 -6.95 -1.42
N ARG A 94 21.39 -7.27 -0.95
CA ARG A 94 21.62 -8.06 0.27
C ARG A 94 21.35 -7.26 1.53
#